data_AF-A0A2E6NJI6-F1
#
_entry.id   AF-A0A2E6NJI6-F1
#
_cell.length_a   1.000
_cell.length_b   1.000
_cell.length_c   1.000
_cell.angle_alpha   90.00
_cell.angle_beta   90.00
_cell.angle_gamma   90.00
#
_symmetry.space_group_name_H-M   'P 1'
#
loop_
_entity.id
_entity.type
_entity.pdbx_description
1 polymer ?
#
loop_
_entity_poly.entity_id
_entity_poly.type
_entity_poly.pdbx_seq_one_letter_code
_entity_poly.pdbx_strand_id
1 'polypeptide(L)'
;MYGCRHSLPDGLARATDVMLGGKTALVCGFGEVGKGCAQALRGQGCRVMVTEVDPICALQAAMEGYQVVTLEDVVEQVDIFISATGNFNIFTVEHMSRMKDKAIVGNIGHFDNEIDMAGLKKFEGIEHINIKPQYDEWRFPDGHSVMILAEGRLLNLGCATGHPSFVMSASFTNQVIAQLELHANKGQYEKKVYMLPKELDEKVARLHLDHLGVRLTELTQAQADYIGVPVGGPYKPSHYRY
;
A
#
# COMPACT_ATOMS: atom_id res chain seq x y z
N MET A 1 -4.36 3.15 2.61
CA MET A 1 -5.28 2.06 2.20
C MET A 1 -5.95 2.26 0.84
N TYR A 2 -6.96 3.13 0.69
CA TYR A 2 -7.82 3.16 -0.52
C TYR A 2 -7.11 3.50 -1.83
N GLY A 3 -6.08 4.36 -1.79
CA GLY A 3 -5.27 4.68 -2.96
C GLY A 3 -4.58 3.44 -3.54
N CYS A 4 -3.86 2.69 -2.70
CA CYS A 4 -3.20 1.45 -3.10
C CYS A 4 -4.19 0.40 -3.58
N ARG A 5 -5.39 0.32 -2.95
CA ARG A 5 -6.47 -0.57 -3.39
C ARG A 5 -6.91 -0.31 -4.83
N HIS A 6 -6.87 0.94 -5.27
CA HIS A 6 -7.16 1.32 -6.65
C HIS A 6 -5.94 1.10 -7.57
N SER A 7 -4.77 1.59 -7.16
CA SER A 7 -3.63 1.76 -8.06
C SER A 7 -2.74 0.52 -8.22
N LEU A 8 -2.77 -0.42 -7.27
CA LEU A 8 -2.03 -1.68 -7.39
C LEU A 8 -2.49 -2.51 -8.60
N PRO A 9 -3.79 -2.87 -8.72
CA PRO A 9 -4.25 -3.65 -9.88
C PRO A 9 -4.10 -2.88 -11.19
N ASP A 10 -4.19 -1.55 -11.19
CA ASP A 10 -3.94 -0.72 -12.38
C ASP A 10 -2.48 -0.85 -12.85
N GLY A 11 -1.51 -0.73 -11.94
CA GLY A 11 -0.09 -0.94 -12.25
C GLY A 11 0.21 -2.34 -12.77
N LEU A 12 -0.36 -3.37 -12.14
CA LEU A 12 -0.23 -4.76 -12.59
C LEU A 12 -0.83 -4.97 -13.99
N ALA A 13 -2.03 -4.45 -14.23
CA ALA A 13 -2.73 -4.60 -15.52
C ALA A 13 -1.93 -3.92 -16.63
N ARG A 14 -1.57 -2.65 -16.48
CA ARG A 14 -0.83 -1.90 -17.51
C ARG A 14 0.55 -2.46 -17.79
N ALA A 15 1.23 -3.01 -16.78
CA ALA A 15 2.54 -3.60 -16.97
C ALA A 15 2.47 -4.98 -17.63
N THR A 16 1.56 -5.84 -17.18
CA THR A 16 1.66 -7.29 -17.46
C THR A 16 0.52 -7.86 -18.29
N ASP A 17 -0.64 -7.19 -18.34
CA ASP A 17 -1.89 -7.71 -18.91
C ASP A 17 -2.29 -9.11 -18.39
N VAL A 18 -1.72 -9.55 -17.27
CA VAL A 18 -1.91 -10.91 -16.74
C VAL A 18 -3.30 -11.06 -16.11
N MET A 19 -3.92 -12.22 -16.29
CA MET A 19 -5.13 -12.58 -15.55
C MET A 19 -4.81 -12.71 -14.05
N LEU A 20 -5.48 -11.92 -13.21
CA LEU A 20 -5.32 -11.96 -11.75
C LEU A 20 -6.15 -13.09 -11.09
N GLY A 21 -7.33 -13.37 -11.63
CA GLY A 21 -8.23 -14.39 -11.06
C GLY A 21 -7.60 -15.78 -11.02
N GLY A 22 -7.66 -16.44 -9.86
CA GLY A 22 -7.11 -17.78 -9.62
C GLY A 22 -5.61 -17.82 -9.26
N LYS A 23 -4.87 -16.75 -9.53
CA LYS A 23 -3.45 -16.63 -9.17
C LYS A 23 -3.24 -16.58 -7.68
N THR A 24 -2.10 -17.07 -7.23
CA THR A 24 -1.60 -16.87 -5.87
C THR A 24 -0.86 -15.54 -5.79
N ALA A 25 -1.21 -14.71 -4.81
CA ALA A 25 -0.53 -13.44 -4.60
C ALA A 25 -0.06 -13.32 -3.16
N LEU A 26 1.23 -13.04 -2.95
CA LEU A 26 1.82 -12.80 -1.65
C LEU A 26 1.98 -11.30 -1.44
N VAL A 27 1.41 -10.79 -0.36
CA VAL A 27 1.60 -9.40 0.09
C VAL A 27 2.46 -9.41 1.35
N CYS A 28 3.67 -8.88 1.25
CA CYS A 28 4.57 -8.76 2.39
C CYS A 28 4.33 -7.44 3.13
N GLY A 29 3.87 -7.53 4.39
CA GLY A 29 3.43 -6.40 5.19
C GLY A 29 1.92 -6.15 5.08
N PHE A 30 1.26 -5.99 6.23
CA PHE A 30 -0.18 -5.81 6.36
C PHE A 30 -0.57 -4.54 7.15
N GLY A 31 0.27 -3.51 7.03
CA GLY A 31 -0.09 -2.14 7.39
C GLY A 31 -1.12 -1.52 6.43
N GLU A 32 -1.27 -0.19 6.44
CA GLU A 32 -2.29 0.50 5.65
C GLU A 32 -2.13 0.35 4.12
N VAL A 33 -0.91 0.17 3.63
CA VAL A 33 -0.64 -0.13 2.22
C VAL A 33 -1.01 -1.59 1.93
N GLY A 34 -0.48 -2.53 2.71
CA GLY A 34 -0.72 -3.97 2.60
C GLY A 34 -2.21 -4.35 2.63
N LYS A 35 -2.99 -3.79 3.57
CA LYS A 35 -4.45 -3.97 3.64
C LYS A 35 -5.15 -3.59 2.33
N GLY A 36 -4.80 -2.45 1.75
CA GLY A 36 -5.35 -1.99 0.47
C GLY A 36 -4.97 -2.94 -0.67
N CYS A 37 -3.72 -3.39 -0.70
CA CYS A 37 -3.19 -4.30 -1.70
C CYS A 37 -3.88 -5.68 -1.66
N ALA A 38 -3.95 -6.28 -0.48
CA ALA A 38 -4.60 -7.57 -0.27
C ALA A 38 -6.08 -7.52 -0.63
N GLN A 39 -6.79 -6.47 -0.22
CA GLN A 39 -8.20 -6.29 -0.56
C GLN A 39 -8.41 -6.16 -2.08
N ALA A 40 -7.54 -5.43 -2.79
CA ALA A 40 -7.63 -5.27 -4.23
C ALA A 40 -7.42 -6.59 -4.97
N LEU A 41 -6.35 -7.31 -4.62
CA LEU A 41 -6.01 -8.59 -5.25
C LEU A 41 -7.09 -9.65 -5.01
N ARG A 42 -7.61 -9.74 -3.78
CA ARG A 42 -8.76 -10.62 -3.48
C ARG A 42 -10.01 -10.22 -4.27
N GLY A 43 -10.27 -8.92 -4.40
CA GLY A 43 -11.37 -8.41 -5.22
C GLY A 43 -11.25 -8.75 -6.71
N GLN A 44 -10.02 -8.97 -7.20
CA GLN A 44 -9.73 -9.46 -8.55
C GLN A 44 -9.70 -11.00 -8.65
N GLY A 45 -10.04 -11.71 -7.57
CA GLY A 45 -10.10 -13.17 -7.53
C GLY A 45 -8.76 -13.87 -7.28
N CYS A 46 -7.72 -13.16 -6.83
CA CYS A 46 -6.49 -13.80 -6.38
C CYS A 46 -6.69 -14.57 -5.07
N ARG A 47 -5.94 -15.66 -4.89
CA ARG A 47 -5.74 -16.34 -3.62
C ARG A 47 -4.61 -15.62 -2.88
N VAL A 48 -4.98 -14.73 -1.96
CA VAL A 48 -4.04 -13.82 -1.30
C VAL A 48 -3.48 -14.45 -0.03
N MET A 49 -2.16 -14.45 0.08
CA MET A 49 -1.38 -14.79 1.27
C MET A 49 -0.67 -13.53 1.79
N VAL A 50 -0.36 -13.50 3.08
CA VAL A 50 0.27 -12.37 3.75
C VAL A 50 1.48 -12.83 4.54
N THR A 51 2.57 -12.07 4.52
CA THR A 51 3.64 -12.19 5.53
C THR A 51 3.60 -10.98 6.46
N GLU A 52 3.84 -11.21 7.76
CA GLU A 52 3.88 -10.15 8.75
C GLU A 52 4.84 -10.50 9.89
N VAL A 53 5.48 -9.47 10.43
CA VAL A 53 6.29 -9.53 11.65
C VAL A 53 5.51 -9.03 12.86
N ASP A 54 4.52 -8.16 12.66
CA ASP A 54 3.67 -7.65 13.73
C ASP A 54 2.49 -8.61 13.99
N PRO A 55 2.35 -9.17 15.20
CA PRO A 55 1.28 -10.11 15.51
C PRO A 55 -0.13 -9.49 15.46
N ILE A 56 -0.28 -8.19 15.68
CA ILE A 56 -1.57 -7.49 15.57
C ILE A 56 -1.99 -7.42 14.10
N CYS A 57 -1.08 -7.02 13.22
CA CYS A 57 -1.33 -6.96 11.78
C CYS A 57 -1.55 -8.38 11.19
N ALA A 58 -0.76 -9.36 11.63
CA ALA A 58 -0.96 -10.76 11.25
C ALA A 58 -2.33 -11.29 11.66
N LEU A 59 -2.77 -11.03 12.91
CA LEU A 59 -4.10 -11.43 13.36
C LEU A 59 -5.19 -10.72 12.57
N GLN A 60 -5.04 -9.43 12.24
CA GLN A 60 -5.96 -8.72 11.35
C GLN A 60 -6.06 -9.40 9.97
N ALA A 61 -4.93 -9.79 9.36
CA ALA A 61 -4.93 -10.50 8.09
C ALA A 61 -5.66 -11.85 8.18
N ALA A 62 -5.39 -12.62 9.24
CA ALA A 62 -6.04 -13.89 9.48
C ALA A 62 -7.56 -13.75 9.69
N MET A 63 -8.01 -12.72 10.42
CA MET A 63 -9.44 -12.45 10.65
C MET A 63 -10.18 -12.01 9.41
N GLU A 64 -9.50 -11.40 8.43
CA GLU A 64 -10.05 -11.14 7.10
C GLU A 64 -10.10 -12.42 6.23
N GLY A 65 -9.47 -13.53 6.67
CA GLY A 65 -9.43 -14.80 5.95
C GLY A 65 -8.25 -14.95 5.00
N TYR A 66 -7.21 -14.14 5.14
CA TYR A 66 -5.93 -14.35 4.44
C TYR A 66 -5.10 -15.39 5.19
N GLN A 67 -4.43 -16.27 4.45
CA GLN A 67 -3.44 -17.16 5.06
C GLN A 67 -2.19 -16.35 5.38
N VAL A 68 -1.78 -16.37 6.66
CA VAL A 68 -0.51 -15.77 7.10
C VAL A 68 0.57 -16.84 7.04
N VAL A 69 1.66 -16.55 6.32
CA VAL A 69 2.74 -17.50 6.01
C VAL A 69 4.10 -16.83 6.15
N THR A 70 5.18 -17.61 6.16
CA THR A 70 6.52 -17.09 5.89
C THR A 70 6.76 -17.04 4.38
N LEU A 71 7.70 -16.18 3.93
CA LEU A 71 8.06 -16.12 2.52
C LEU A 71 8.68 -17.45 2.07
N GLU A 72 9.52 -18.02 2.93
CA GLU A 72 10.29 -19.24 2.70
C GLU A 72 9.40 -20.46 2.45
N ASP A 73 8.22 -20.52 3.09
CA ASP A 73 7.24 -21.60 2.92
C ASP A 73 6.56 -21.59 1.55
N VAL A 74 6.51 -20.44 0.87
CA VAL A 74 5.64 -20.25 -0.31
C VAL A 74 6.34 -19.67 -1.54
N VAL A 75 7.62 -19.33 -1.45
CA VAL A 75 8.36 -18.64 -2.53
C VAL A 75 8.36 -19.41 -3.86
N GLU A 76 8.31 -20.73 -3.83
CA GLU A 76 8.33 -21.58 -5.04
C GLU A 76 6.95 -21.74 -5.72
N GLN A 77 5.85 -21.33 -5.06
CA GLN A 77 4.49 -21.59 -5.52
C GLN A 77 3.66 -20.33 -5.86
N VAL A 78 4.17 -19.14 -5.53
CA VAL A 78 3.43 -17.88 -5.66
C VAL A 78 3.55 -17.28 -7.07
N ASP A 79 2.46 -16.71 -7.60
CA ASP A 79 2.46 -16.03 -8.90
C ASP A 79 2.92 -14.58 -8.85
N ILE A 80 2.44 -13.84 -7.86
CA ILE A 80 2.61 -12.39 -7.76
C ILE A 80 3.14 -12.06 -6.36
N PHE A 81 4.25 -11.36 -6.30
CA PHE A 81 4.92 -10.93 -5.07
C PHE A 81 4.85 -9.41 -4.96
N ILE A 82 4.18 -8.91 -3.92
CA ILE A 82 4.04 -7.48 -3.64
C ILE A 82 4.67 -7.16 -2.29
N SER A 83 5.70 -6.31 -2.29
CA SER A 83 6.26 -5.77 -1.05
C SER A 83 5.56 -4.47 -0.66
N ALA A 84 5.14 -4.37 0.62
CA ALA A 84 4.40 -3.24 1.17
C ALA A 84 4.83 -2.95 2.63
N THR A 85 6.12 -3.16 2.93
CA THR A 85 6.63 -3.14 4.32
C THR A 85 7.22 -1.79 4.74
N GLY A 86 7.74 -1.01 3.78
CA GLY A 86 8.59 0.15 4.08
C GLY A 86 9.95 -0.23 4.67
N ASN A 87 10.39 -1.48 4.53
CA ASN A 87 11.62 -2.01 5.11
C ASN A 87 12.66 -2.32 4.01
N PHE A 88 13.57 -3.26 4.24
CA PHE A 88 14.72 -3.53 3.38
C PHE A 88 14.88 -5.03 3.11
N ASN A 89 15.29 -5.39 1.88
CA ASN A 89 15.63 -6.76 1.48
C ASN A 89 14.53 -7.79 1.81
N ILE A 90 13.27 -7.44 1.52
CA ILE A 90 12.14 -8.36 1.65
C ILE A 90 12.25 -9.47 0.62
N PHE A 91 12.55 -9.12 -0.64
CA PHE A 91 12.85 -10.08 -1.70
C PHE A 91 14.34 -10.00 -2.04
N THR A 92 15.13 -10.91 -1.46
CA THR A 92 16.55 -11.03 -1.78
C THR A 92 16.75 -11.77 -3.11
N VAL A 93 17.97 -11.73 -3.65
CA VAL A 93 18.30 -12.50 -4.87
C VAL A 93 18.12 -14.01 -4.66
N GLU A 94 18.37 -14.53 -3.46
CA GLU A 94 18.14 -15.94 -3.11
C GLU A 94 16.65 -16.30 -3.04
N HIS A 95 15.79 -15.36 -2.66
CA HIS A 95 14.34 -15.56 -2.77
C HIS A 95 13.93 -15.57 -4.24
N MET A 96 14.40 -14.61 -5.03
CA MET A 96 14.05 -14.50 -6.45
C MET A 96 14.53 -15.69 -7.29
N SER A 97 15.69 -16.28 -6.98
CA SER A 97 16.20 -17.47 -7.68
C SER A 97 15.44 -18.76 -7.39
N ARG A 98 14.54 -18.75 -6.39
CA ARG A 98 13.64 -19.86 -6.05
C ARG A 98 12.22 -19.62 -6.54
N MET A 99 11.91 -18.44 -7.07
CA MET A 99 10.56 -18.16 -7.56
C MET A 99 10.26 -19.01 -8.80
N LYS A 100 8.98 -19.32 -9.00
CA LYS A 100 8.56 -20.03 -10.22
C LYS A 100 8.82 -19.19 -11.47
N ASP A 101 8.92 -19.86 -12.62
CA ASP A 101 9.09 -19.18 -13.89
C ASP A 101 7.97 -18.13 -14.14
N LYS A 102 8.40 -16.97 -14.61
CA LYS A 102 7.60 -15.76 -14.83
C LYS A 102 6.83 -15.26 -13.60
N ALA A 103 7.35 -15.49 -12.39
CA ALA A 103 6.81 -14.82 -11.20
C ALA A 103 6.89 -13.30 -11.35
N ILE A 104 5.81 -12.58 -11.01
CA ILE A 104 5.76 -11.11 -11.10
C ILE A 104 6.14 -10.54 -9.74
N VAL A 105 7.13 -9.66 -9.70
CA VAL A 105 7.62 -9.03 -8.48
C VAL A 105 7.45 -7.52 -8.59
N GLY A 106 6.76 -6.95 -7.61
CA GLY A 106 6.50 -5.53 -7.53
C GLY A 106 6.63 -5.00 -6.12
N ASN A 107 7.03 -3.74 -6.02
CA ASN A 107 7.08 -3.01 -4.76
C ASN A 107 6.07 -1.85 -4.80
N ILE A 108 5.36 -1.65 -3.69
CA ILE A 108 4.45 -0.52 -3.49
C ILE A 108 4.69 0.16 -2.12
N GLY A 109 5.81 -0.15 -1.49
CA GLY A 109 6.33 0.53 -0.31
C GLY A 109 6.96 1.89 -0.63
N HIS A 110 7.93 2.33 0.18
CA HIS A 110 8.43 3.71 0.13
C HIS A 110 9.62 3.92 -0.83
N PHE A 111 10.58 2.99 -0.85
CA PHE A 111 11.79 3.06 -1.70
C PHE A 111 11.99 1.75 -2.46
N ASP A 112 13.00 1.71 -3.33
CA ASP A 112 13.38 0.56 -4.16
C ASP A 112 14.05 -0.60 -3.42
N ASN A 113 14.45 -0.38 -2.18
CA ASN A 113 15.31 -1.27 -1.41
C ASN A 113 14.56 -2.41 -0.68
N GLU A 114 13.24 -2.55 -0.86
CA GLU A 114 12.52 -3.76 -0.46
C GLU A 114 12.87 -4.96 -1.36
N ILE A 115 13.38 -4.71 -2.56
CA ILE A 115 13.80 -5.72 -3.53
C ILE A 115 15.30 -5.57 -3.74
N ASP A 116 16.05 -6.65 -3.62
CA ASP A 116 17.51 -6.65 -3.84
C ASP A 116 17.85 -6.64 -5.35
N MET A 117 17.55 -5.51 -6.00
CA MET A 117 17.89 -5.29 -7.41
C MET A 117 19.40 -5.25 -7.65
N ALA A 118 20.18 -4.84 -6.64
CA ALA A 118 21.63 -4.79 -6.73
C ALA A 118 22.24 -6.20 -6.73
N GLY A 119 21.74 -7.10 -5.89
CA GLY A 119 22.07 -8.52 -5.89
C GLY A 119 21.67 -9.17 -7.20
N LEU A 120 20.44 -8.92 -7.67
CA LEU A 120 19.96 -9.46 -8.95
C LEU A 120 20.83 -9.04 -10.13
N LYS A 121 21.22 -7.75 -10.22
CA LYS A 121 22.13 -7.21 -11.26
C LYS A 121 23.54 -7.81 -11.23
N LYS A 122 23.97 -8.34 -10.09
CA LYS A 122 25.30 -8.94 -9.89
C LYS A 122 25.30 -10.46 -9.97
N PHE A 123 24.12 -11.08 -10.11
CA PHE A 123 24.00 -12.53 -10.11
C PHE A 123 24.70 -13.11 -11.35
N GLU A 124 25.54 -14.12 -11.14
CA GLU A 124 26.36 -14.68 -12.22
C GLU A 124 25.48 -15.31 -13.31
N GLY A 125 25.68 -14.88 -14.55
CA GLY A 125 24.93 -15.39 -15.71
C GLY A 125 23.48 -14.89 -15.81
N ILE A 126 23.07 -13.91 -15.00
CA ILE A 126 21.75 -13.29 -15.13
C ILE A 126 21.63 -12.54 -16.47
N GLU A 127 20.52 -12.73 -17.17
CA GLU A 127 20.19 -11.97 -18.37
C GLU A 127 19.09 -10.95 -18.06
N HIS A 128 19.33 -9.69 -18.41
CA HIS A 128 18.34 -8.62 -18.30
C HIS A 128 17.73 -8.35 -19.68
N ILE A 129 16.40 -8.48 -19.78
CA ILE A 129 15.65 -8.30 -21.01
C ILE A 129 14.55 -7.27 -20.74
N ASN A 130 14.66 -6.09 -21.35
CA ASN A 130 13.59 -5.11 -21.27
C ASN A 130 12.42 -5.54 -22.17
N ILE A 131 11.24 -5.75 -21.57
CA ILE A 131 10.01 -6.08 -22.32
C ILE A 131 9.35 -4.79 -22.83
N LYS A 132 9.22 -3.81 -21.93
CA LYS A 132 8.78 -2.44 -22.22
C LYS A 132 9.24 -1.52 -21.08
N PRO A 133 9.05 -0.19 -21.18
CA PRO A 133 9.41 0.71 -20.08
C PRO A 133 8.80 0.23 -18.75
N GLN A 134 9.65 0.07 -17.73
CA GLN A 134 9.29 -0.29 -16.36
C GLN A 134 8.73 -1.72 -16.21
N TYR A 135 8.99 -2.59 -17.19
CA TYR A 135 8.70 -4.01 -17.12
C TYR A 135 9.84 -4.81 -17.73
N ASP A 136 10.57 -5.51 -16.87
CA ASP A 136 11.81 -6.17 -17.20
C ASP A 136 11.75 -7.65 -16.83
N GLU A 137 12.23 -8.50 -17.72
CA GLU A 137 12.49 -9.90 -17.45
C GLU A 137 13.94 -10.06 -16.98
N TRP A 138 14.14 -10.76 -15.87
CA TRP A 138 15.44 -11.18 -15.36
C TRP A 138 15.49 -12.69 -15.39
N ARG A 139 16.28 -13.24 -16.32
CA ARG A 139 16.37 -14.68 -16.59
C ARG A 139 17.62 -15.27 -15.94
N PHE A 140 17.42 -16.26 -15.08
CA PHE A 140 18.46 -16.99 -14.38
C PHE A 140 19.16 -18.01 -15.29
N PRO A 141 20.38 -18.47 -14.94
CA PRO A 141 21.16 -19.41 -15.76
C PRO A 141 20.50 -20.77 -16.03
N ASP A 142 19.59 -21.19 -15.15
CA ASP A 142 18.80 -22.41 -15.29
C ASP A 142 17.58 -22.23 -16.22
N GLY A 143 17.35 -21.01 -16.71
CA GLY A 143 16.38 -20.66 -17.74
C GLY A 143 15.05 -20.09 -17.24
N HIS A 144 14.76 -20.16 -15.93
CA HIS A 144 13.55 -19.52 -15.39
C HIS A 144 13.75 -18.00 -15.26
N SER A 145 12.66 -17.24 -15.29
CA SER A 145 12.74 -15.78 -15.14
C SER A 145 11.84 -15.25 -14.04
N VAL A 146 12.21 -14.11 -13.48
CA VAL A 146 11.32 -13.23 -12.70
C VAL A 146 11.00 -11.97 -13.50
N MET A 147 9.77 -11.49 -13.39
CA MET A 147 9.26 -10.32 -14.08
C MET A 147 9.21 -9.15 -13.09
N ILE A 148 10.14 -8.21 -13.22
CA ILE A 148 10.31 -7.09 -12.28
C ILE A 148 9.56 -5.87 -12.79
N LEU A 149 8.75 -5.27 -11.90
CA LEU A 149 8.05 -4.02 -12.14
C LEU A 149 8.88 -2.83 -11.66
N ALA A 150 8.98 -1.80 -12.51
CA ALA A 150 9.57 -0.49 -12.23
C ALA A 150 11.00 -0.54 -11.63
N GLU A 151 11.80 -1.57 -11.96
CA GLU A 151 13.11 -1.83 -11.34
C GLU A 151 13.07 -1.83 -9.80
N GLY A 152 12.00 -2.38 -9.22
CA GLY A 152 11.81 -2.45 -7.78
C GLY A 152 11.34 -1.17 -7.10
N ARG A 153 11.15 -0.06 -7.84
CA ARG A 153 10.50 1.16 -7.34
C ARG A 153 8.98 0.98 -7.24
N LEU A 154 8.29 2.04 -6.80
CA LEU A 154 6.84 2.04 -6.62
C LEU A 154 6.09 1.72 -7.93
N LEU A 155 5.58 0.49 -8.06
CA LEU A 155 4.95 -0.01 -9.28
C LEU A 155 3.70 0.80 -9.66
N ASN A 156 2.93 1.28 -8.68
CA ASN A 156 1.68 1.98 -8.95
C ASN A 156 1.91 3.37 -9.58
N LEU A 157 3.09 3.96 -9.36
CA LEU A 157 3.52 5.21 -9.97
C LEU A 157 4.37 4.96 -11.22
N GLY A 158 5.23 3.93 -11.20
CA GLY A 158 6.13 3.61 -12.30
C GLY A 158 5.44 2.93 -13.48
N CYS A 159 4.42 2.12 -13.22
CA CYS A 159 3.69 1.35 -14.24
C CYS A 159 2.27 1.88 -14.50
N ALA A 160 1.80 2.85 -13.71
CA ALA A 160 0.49 3.47 -13.85
C ALA A 160 0.54 4.95 -13.45
N THR A 161 -0.56 5.51 -12.93
CA THR A 161 -0.68 6.94 -12.61
C THR A 161 -0.87 7.22 -11.11
N GLY A 162 -0.56 6.25 -10.25
CA GLY A 162 -0.70 6.38 -8.81
C GLY A 162 -2.14 6.42 -8.32
N HIS A 163 -2.35 7.05 -7.16
CA HIS A 163 -3.67 7.16 -6.55
C HIS A 163 -4.59 8.10 -7.35
N PRO A 164 -5.89 7.82 -7.44
CA PRO A 164 -6.84 8.67 -8.15
C PRO A 164 -7.03 10.01 -7.44
N SER A 165 -7.41 11.03 -8.21
CA SER A 165 -7.49 12.43 -7.74
C SER A 165 -8.34 12.59 -6.48
N PHE A 166 -9.44 11.86 -6.34
CA PHE A 166 -10.31 11.95 -5.16
C PHE A 166 -9.59 11.54 -3.86
N VAL A 167 -8.82 10.45 -3.90
CA VAL A 167 -8.02 10.02 -2.74
C VAL A 167 -6.92 11.02 -2.45
N MET A 168 -6.28 11.55 -3.50
CA MET A 168 -5.23 12.58 -3.35
C MET A 168 -5.79 13.91 -2.83
N SER A 169 -7.04 14.24 -3.12
CA SER A 169 -7.72 15.45 -2.63
C SER A 169 -7.73 15.51 -1.09
N ALA A 170 -8.01 14.38 -0.42
CA ALA A 170 -7.98 14.33 1.05
C ALA A 170 -6.57 14.59 1.59
N SER A 171 -5.54 13.95 1.01
CA SER A 171 -4.14 14.17 1.39
C SER A 171 -3.67 15.60 1.14
N PHE A 172 -4.02 16.17 -0.01
CA PHE A 172 -3.60 17.52 -0.39
C PHE A 172 -4.38 18.61 0.35
N THR A 173 -5.63 18.35 0.75
CA THR A 173 -6.36 19.24 1.66
C THR A 173 -5.67 19.31 3.02
N ASN A 174 -5.24 18.16 3.58
CA ASN A 174 -4.43 18.13 4.81
C ASN A 174 -3.11 18.91 4.64
N GLN A 175 -2.40 18.74 3.52
CA GLN A 175 -1.18 19.49 3.24
C GLN A 175 -1.43 21.01 3.22
N VAL A 176 -2.46 21.47 2.50
CA VAL A 176 -2.79 22.91 2.43
C VAL A 176 -3.18 23.46 3.80
N ILE A 177 -4.01 22.75 4.56
CA ILE A 177 -4.39 23.15 5.92
C ILE A 177 -3.15 23.25 6.83
N ALA A 178 -2.25 22.27 6.78
CA ALA A 178 -1.01 22.31 7.55
C ALA A 178 -0.12 23.50 7.16
N GLN A 179 -0.01 23.81 5.86
CA GLN A 179 0.73 24.98 5.39
C GLN A 179 0.11 26.29 5.88
N LEU A 180 -1.22 26.41 5.85
CA LEU A 180 -1.93 27.57 6.38
C LEU A 180 -1.70 27.75 7.88
N GLU A 181 -1.77 26.66 8.66
CA GLU A 181 -1.55 26.66 10.11
C GLU A 181 -0.13 27.11 10.47
N LEU A 182 0.87 26.54 9.80
CA LEU A 182 2.29 26.90 10.02
C LEU A 182 2.57 28.35 9.60
N HIS A 183 1.93 28.82 8.53
CA HIS A 183 2.12 30.19 8.05
C HIS A 183 1.47 31.22 8.98
N ALA A 184 0.21 31.00 9.37
CA ALA A 184 -0.53 31.91 10.24
C ALA A 184 0.05 31.97 11.65
N ASN A 185 0.58 30.85 12.17
CA ASN A 185 1.12 30.75 13.52
C ASN A 185 2.66 30.69 13.53
N LYS A 186 3.29 31.40 12.59
CA LYS A 186 4.76 31.45 12.48
C LYS A 186 5.39 31.86 13.81
N GLY A 187 6.32 31.03 14.30
CA GLY A 187 7.02 31.25 15.57
C GLY A 187 6.34 30.67 16.80
N GLN A 188 5.14 30.08 16.67
CA GLN A 188 4.46 29.41 17.79
C GLN A 188 4.80 27.92 17.93
N TYR A 189 5.42 27.32 16.92
CA TYR A 189 5.83 25.92 16.94
C TYR A 189 7.30 25.77 17.26
N GLU A 190 7.60 24.89 18.22
CA GLU A 190 8.96 24.39 18.43
C GLU A 190 9.39 23.44 17.29
N LYS A 191 10.69 23.10 17.24
CA LYS A 191 11.23 22.11 16.30
C LYS A 191 10.87 20.68 16.72
N LYS A 192 9.60 20.32 16.59
CA LYS A 192 9.01 19.01 16.91
C LYS A 192 8.09 18.55 15.78
N VAL A 193 7.73 17.27 15.79
CA VAL A 193 6.69 16.72 14.91
C VAL A 193 5.33 16.93 15.56
N TYR A 194 4.41 17.52 14.83
CA TYR A 194 3.03 17.76 15.27
C TYR A 194 2.05 17.01 14.38
N MET A 195 0.91 16.65 14.96
CA MET A 195 -0.24 16.13 14.23
C MET A 195 -1.26 17.27 14.05
N LEU A 196 -1.99 17.26 12.94
CA LEU A 196 -3.11 18.18 12.78
C LEU A 196 -4.17 17.91 13.87
N PRO A 197 -4.79 18.96 14.44
CA PRO A 197 -5.94 18.84 15.33
C PRO A 197 -7.06 18.00 14.71
N LYS A 198 -7.73 17.19 15.54
CA LYS A 198 -8.80 16.29 15.09
C LYS A 198 -9.96 17.01 14.39
N GLU A 199 -10.27 18.24 14.81
CA GLU A 199 -11.29 19.06 14.15
C GLU A 199 -10.94 19.34 12.67
N LEU A 200 -9.66 19.56 12.37
CA LEU A 200 -9.21 19.78 10.99
C LEU A 200 -9.25 18.49 10.17
N ASP A 201 -8.95 17.34 10.78
CA ASP A 201 -9.09 16.03 10.13
C ASP A 201 -10.56 15.72 9.80
N GLU A 202 -11.48 15.97 10.74
CA GLU A 202 -12.92 15.85 10.52
C GLU A 202 -13.43 16.84 9.47
N LYS A 203 -12.87 18.06 9.42
CA LYS A 203 -13.16 19.05 8.38
C LYS A 203 -12.73 18.55 7.00
N VAL A 204 -11.54 17.96 6.88
CA VAL A 204 -11.10 17.35 5.61
C VAL A 204 -12.11 16.30 5.16
N ALA A 205 -12.52 15.39 6.04
CA ALA A 205 -13.51 14.38 5.70
C ALA A 205 -14.84 15.01 5.23
N ARG A 206 -15.36 16.00 5.99
CA ARG A 206 -16.63 16.68 5.69
C ARG A 206 -16.64 17.36 4.32
N LEU A 207 -15.52 17.97 3.92
CA LEU A 207 -15.37 18.63 2.61
C LEU A 207 -15.54 17.67 1.41
N HIS A 208 -15.40 16.37 1.61
CA HIS A 208 -15.48 15.37 0.54
C HIS A 208 -16.83 14.63 0.46
N LEU A 209 -17.69 14.75 1.48
CA LEU A 209 -18.91 13.95 1.60
C LEU A 209 -19.97 14.30 0.55
N ASP A 210 -20.19 15.58 0.29
CA ASP A 210 -21.21 16.05 -0.67
C ASP A 210 -20.92 15.54 -2.08
N HIS A 211 -19.64 15.47 -2.47
CA HIS A 211 -19.24 14.92 -3.77
C HIS A 211 -19.63 13.43 -3.94
N LEU A 212 -19.69 12.70 -2.82
CA LEU A 212 -20.12 11.30 -2.78
C LEU A 212 -21.63 11.15 -2.52
N GLY A 213 -22.37 12.25 -2.39
CA GLY A 213 -23.79 12.24 -2.01
C GLY A 213 -24.05 11.76 -0.59
N VAL A 214 -23.04 11.75 0.28
CA VAL A 214 -23.15 11.29 1.67
C VAL A 214 -23.77 12.39 2.53
N ARG A 215 -24.86 12.07 3.23
CA ARG A 215 -25.51 12.97 4.19
C ARG A 215 -25.20 12.54 5.61
N LEU A 216 -24.72 13.48 6.43
CA LEU A 216 -24.45 13.23 7.84
C LEU A 216 -25.72 13.34 8.68
N THR A 217 -25.81 12.48 9.69
CA THR A 217 -26.77 12.66 10.79
C THR A 217 -26.20 13.70 11.75
N GLU A 218 -27.03 14.64 12.19
CA GLU A 218 -26.67 15.63 13.21
C GLU A 218 -27.05 15.11 14.60
N LEU A 219 -26.14 15.27 15.56
CA LEU A 219 -26.45 14.97 16.96
C LEU A 219 -27.44 16.00 17.50
N THR A 220 -28.47 15.54 18.20
CA THR A 220 -29.21 16.42 19.12
C THR A 220 -28.32 16.78 20.31
N GLN A 221 -28.62 17.90 20.97
CA GLN A 221 -27.88 18.28 22.18
C GLN A 221 -27.88 17.18 23.25
N ALA A 222 -29.03 16.51 23.45
CA ALA A 222 -29.14 15.42 24.42
C ALA A 222 -28.23 14.22 24.10
N GLN A 223 -28.06 13.88 22.81
CA GLN A 223 -27.14 12.81 22.40
C GLN A 223 -25.67 13.23 22.58
N ALA A 224 -25.35 14.48 22.26
CA ALA A 224 -24.01 15.04 22.40
C ALA A 224 -23.57 15.06 23.87
N ASP A 225 -24.45 15.53 24.76
CA ASP A 225 -24.24 15.52 26.21
C ASP A 225 -24.07 14.10 26.75
N TYR A 226 -24.86 13.14 26.27
CA TYR A 226 -24.80 11.74 26.71
C TYR A 226 -23.46 11.07 26.42
N ILE A 227 -22.85 11.33 25.26
CA ILE A 227 -21.54 10.76 24.89
C ILE A 227 -20.36 11.70 25.21
N GLY A 228 -20.63 12.88 25.79
CA GLY A 228 -19.61 13.83 26.24
C GLY A 228 -18.84 14.50 25.11
N VAL A 229 -19.49 14.86 24.00
CA VAL A 229 -18.87 15.58 22.87
C VAL A 229 -19.70 16.81 22.45
N PRO A 230 -19.12 17.81 21.79
CA PRO A 230 -19.90 18.88 21.16
C PRO A 230 -20.70 18.37 19.96
N VAL A 231 -21.86 19.00 19.67
CA VAL A 231 -22.68 18.65 18.50
C VAL A 231 -21.90 18.72 17.18
N GLY A 232 -20.96 19.66 17.05
CA GLY A 232 -20.14 19.86 15.85
C GLY A 232 -18.82 19.07 15.80
N GLY A 233 -18.53 18.27 16.83
CA GLY A 233 -17.25 17.58 17.03
C GLY A 233 -16.21 18.42 17.82
N PRO A 234 -14.99 17.89 18.00
CA PRO A 234 -14.51 16.59 17.54
C PRO A 234 -15.24 15.41 18.20
N TYR A 235 -15.54 14.37 17.42
CA TYR A 235 -16.43 13.28 17.83
C TYR A 235 -15.72 12.09 18.49
N LYS A 236 -14.39 12.12 18.58
CA LYS A 236 -13.56 11.03 19.08
C LYS A 236 -12.39 11.57 19.90
N PRO A 237 -11.90 10.82 20.91
CA PRO A 237 -10.70 11.23 21.63
C PRO A 237 -9.44 11.11 20.77
N SER A 238 -8.34 11.74 21.20
CA SER A 238 -7.07 11.77 20.44
C SER A 238 -6.41 10.40 20.25
N HIS A 239 -6.61 9.47 21.20
CA HIS A 239 -6.07 8.11 21.14
C HIS A 239 -6.90 7.15 20.27
N TYR A 240 -8.00 7.62 19.70
CA TYR A 240 -8.87 6.81 18.85
C TYR A 240 -8.20 6.49 17.51
N ARG A 241 -8.19 5.22 17.11
CA ARG A 241 -7.45 4.70 15.94
C ARG A 241 -8.24 4.76 14.63
N TYR A 242 -9.11 5.77 14.51
CA TYR A 242 -10.15 5.93 13.46
C TYR A 242 -11.34 4.97 13.60
#